data_AF-S3P7Z8-F1
#
_entry.id   AF-S3P7Z8-F1
#
_cell.length_a   1.000
_cell.length_b   1.000
_cell.length_c   1.000
_cell.angle_alpha   90.00
_cell.angle_beta   90.00
_cell.angle_gamma   90.00
#
_symmetry.space_group_name_H-M   'P 1'
#
loop_
_entity.id
_entity.type
_entity.pdbx_description
1 polymer ?
#
loop_
_entity_poly.entity_id
_entity_poly.type
_entity_poly.pdbx_seq_one_letter_code
_entity_poly.pdbx_strand_id
1 'polypeptide(L)' 'MSYVLVGLISFFIGYAMCFRFFQKDITQKKPMVFGGQVYIAEKK' A
#
# COMPACT_ATOMS: atom_id res chain seq x y z
N MET A 1 -6.70 2.38 29.52
CA MET A 1 -6.01 3.43 28.75
C MET A 1 -4.84 2.91 27.91
N SER A 2 -3.91 2.09 28.46
CA SER A 2 -2.72 1.62 27.72
C SER A 2 -3.04 0.80 26.45
N TYR A 3 -4.02 -0.10 26.49
CA TYR A 3 -4.36 -0.96 25.35
C TYR A 3 -4.91 -0.22 24.12
N VAL A 4 -5.62 0.89 24.34
CA VAL A 4 -6.18 1.71 23.24
C VAL A 4 -5.05 2.44 22.50
N LEU A 5 -4.05 2.91 23.25
CA LEU A 5 -2.87 3.57 22.68
C LEU A 5 -2.04 2.61 21.82
N VAL A 6 -1.81 1.38 22.32
CA VAL A 6 -1.11 0.34 21.56
C VAL A 6 -1.87 -0.02 20.29
N GLY A 7 -3.19 -0.18 20.36
CA GLY A 7 -4.04 -0.45 19.19
C GLY A 7 -3.96 0.64 18.12
N LEU A 8 -3.97 1.91 18.53
CA LEU A 8 -3.80 3.05 17.61
C LEU A 8 -2.42 3.03 16.95
N ILE A 9 -1.35 2.81 17.72
CA ILE A 9 0.01 2.76 17.18
C ILE A 9 0.15 1.61 16.17
N SER A 10 -0.36 0.42 16.49
CA SER A 10 -0.36 -0.73 15.57
C SER A 10 -1.16 -0.45 14.29
N PHE A 11 -2.27 0.28 14.40
CA PHE A 11 -3.08 0.69 13.24
C PHE A 11 -2.32 1.64 12.31
N PHE A 12 -1.67 2.67 12.85
CA PHE A 12 -0.87 3.61 12.05
C PHE A 12 0.34 2.95 11.39
N ILE A 13 1.03 2.06 12.11
CA ILE A 13 2.18 1.32 11.57
C ILE A 13 1.72 0.38 10.45
N GLY A 14 0.63 -0.36 10.64
CA GLY A 14 0.06 -1.25 9.62
C GLY A 14 -0.34 -0.47 8.36
N TYR A 15 -1.04 0.64 8.53
CA TYR A 15 -1.43 1.52 7.42
C TYR A 15 -0.22 2.05 6.64
N ALA A 16 0.82 2.52 7.35
CA ALA A 16 2.04 3.02 6.73
C ALA A 16 2.80 1.93 5.94
N MET A 17 2.85 0.69 6.46
CA MET A 17 3.46 -0.44 5.76
C MET A 17 2.70 -0.80 4.49
N CYS A 18 1.37 -0.91 4.55
CA CYS A 18 0.54 -1.16 3.37
C CYS A 18 0.73 -0.07 2.33
N PHE A 19 0.65 1.21 2.73
CA PHE A 19 0.82 2.33 1.82
C PHE A 19 2.20 2.32 1.15
N ARG A 20 3.28 2.04 1.90
CA ARG A 20 4.63 1.89 1.33
C ARG A 20 4.73 0.75 0.32
N PHE A 21 4.05 -0.36 0.55
CA PHE A 21 4.06 -1.51 -0.35
C PHE A 21 3.35 -1.17 -1.67
N PHE A 22 2.13 -0.61 -1.59
CA PHE A 22 1.40 -0.13 -2.77
C PHE A 22 2.16 0.98 -3.51
N GLN A 23 2.76 1.92 -2.80
CA GLN A 23 3.53 3.00 -3.41
C GLN A 23 4.80 2.47 -4.09
N LYS A 24 5.45 1.44 -3.54
CA LYS A 24 6.55 0.73 -4.21
C LYS A 24 6.09 0.01 -5.46
N ASP A 25 4.96 -0.70 -5.42
CA ASP A 25 4.42 -1.38 -6.60
C ASP A 25 4.03 -0.41 -7.72
N ILE A 26 3.45 0.75 -7.37
CA ILE A 26 3.16 1.85 -8.31
C ILE A 26 4.47 2.46 -8.84
N THR A 27 5.44 2.75 -7.97
CA THR A 27 6.73 3.35 -8.37
C THR A 27 7.55 2.42 -9.26
N GLN A 28 7.47 1.11 -9.02
CA GLN A 28 8.12 0.08 -9.83
C GLN A 28 7.36 -0.24 -11.12
N LYS A 29 6.23 0.46 -11.40
CA LYS A 29 5.42 0.30 -12.61
C LYS A 29 5.11 -1.17 -12.90
N LYS A 30 4.84 -1.98 -11.86
CA LYS A 30 4.60 -3.40 -12.05
C LYS A 30 3.40 -3.57 -12.98
N PRO A 31 3.55 -4.32 -14.10
CA PRO A 31 2.46 -4.53 -15.04
C PRO A 31 1.37 -5.36 -14.35
N MET A 32 0.21 -4.76 -14.11
CA MET A 32 -0.96 -5.47 -13.62
C MET A 32 -1.75 -5.94 -14.84
N VAL A 33 -1.80 -7.25 -15.04
CA VAL A 33 -2.54 -7.87 -16.15
C VAL A 33 -3.97 -8.11 -15.69
N PHE A 34 -4.91 -7.31 -16.20
CA PHE A 34 -6.35 -7.54 -16.00
C PHE A 34 -7.00 -7.76 -17.36
N GLY A 35 -7.70 -8.90 -17.53
CA GLY A 35 -8.48 -9.17 -18.74
C GLY A 35 -7.68 -9.21 -20.06
N GLY A 36 -6.39 -9.59 -20.03
CA GLY A 36 -5.55 -9.65 -21.23
C GLY A 36 -4.96 -8.30 -21.68
N GLN A 37 -5.22 -7.21 -20.94
CA GLN A 37 -4.59 -5.90 -21.15
C GLN A 37 -3.62 -5.59 -20.00
N VAL A 38 -2.47 -4.99 -20.33
CA VAL A 38 -1.42 -4.64 -19.37
C VAL A 38 -1.64 -3.22 -18.89
N TYR A 39 -2.02 -3.05 -17.63
CA TYR A 39 -2.16 -1.75 -16.99
C TYR A 39 -0.91 -1.44 -16.18
N ILE A 40 -0.29 -0.30 -16.46
CA ILE A 40 0.83 0.22 -15.69
C ILE A 40 0.28 1.35 -14.82
N ALA A 41 0.42 1.22 -13.50
CA ALA A 41 0.06 2.30 -12.58
C ALA A 41 1.10 3.43 -12.72
N GLU A 42 0.77 4.46 -13.51
CA GLU A 42 1.57 5.68 -13.58
C GLU A 42 1.11 6.68 -12.53
N LYS A 43 2.05 7.12 -11.68
CA LYS A 43 1.84 8.21 -10.74
C LYS A 43 1.79 9.52 -11.55
N LYS A 44 0.57 10.04 -11.76
CA LYS A 44 0.34 11.35 -12.38
C LYS A 44 0.78 12.49 -11.47
#